data_AF-A0A1Q6SVX9-F1
#
_entry.id   AF-A0A1Q6SVX9-F1
#
_cell.length_a   1.000
_cell.length_b   1.000
_cell.length_c   1.000
_cell.angle_alpha   90.00
_cell.angle_beta   90.00
_cell.angle_gamma   90.00
#
_symmetry.space_group_name_H-M   'P 1'
#
loop_
_entity.id
_entity.type
_entity.pdbx_description
1 polymer ?
#
loop_
_entity_poly.entity_id
_entity_poly.type
_entity_poly.pdbx_seq_one_letter_code
_entity_poly.pdbx_strand_id
1 'polypeptide(L)'
;MDVIHHRIYSSKFAVNVLDLSHIELATEEDKSWSLDFWAKLFKTRTWEEMKMIAKDNEYFTEASNTLCDLYADFNVRERCRDREDYEFEQKYLHDTIAQQSDKIIQQESMLAQKDDMLAQKDGMLAQKDDILAQQAVELEEMKKKIQELTKALEDK
;
A
#
# COMPACT_ATOMS: atom_id res chain seq x y z
N MET A 1 -48.07 -22.54 5.74
CA MET A 1 -49.39 -22.78 5.12
C MET A 1 -50.40 -22.89 6.26
N ASP A 2 -51.54 -22.20 6.22
CA ASP A 2 -52.64 -22.49 7.15
C ASP A 2 -53.30 -23.79 6.72
N VAL A 3 -53.12 -24.85 7.51
CA VAL A 3 -53.57 -26.21 7.20
C VAL A 3 -55.09 -26.35 7.33
N ILE A 4 -55.76 -25.40 7.99
CA ILE A 4 -57.20 -25.45 8.28
C ILE A 4 -57.98 -24.65 7.22
N HIS A 5 -57.42 -23.53 6.73
CA HIS A 5 -58.11 -22.64 5.79
C HIS A 5 -57.49 -22.59 4.38
N HIS A 6 -56.40 -23.34 4.14
CA HIS A 6 -55.65 -23.37 2.87
C HIS A 6 -55.31 -21.96 2.31
N ARG A 7 -55.17 -20.95 3.16
CA ARG A 7 -54.76 -19.61 2.74
C ARG A 7 -53.24 -19.51 2.59
N ILE A 8 -52.79 -19.13 1.40
CA ILE A 8 -51.40 -18.79 1.12
C ILE A 8 -51.22 -17.30 1.46
N TYR A 9 -50.61 -17.00 2.61
CA TYR A 9 -50.40 -15.62 3.07
C TYR A 9 -49.35 -14.87 2.24
N SER A 10 -48.39 -15.57 1.64
CA SER A 10 -47.40 -15.03 0.72
C SER A 10 -46.75 -16.16 -0.06
N SER A 11 -46.63 -16.02 -1.39
CA SER A 11 -45.82 -16.91 -2.24
C SER A 11 -44.35 -16.45 -2.34
N LYS A 12 -43.99 -15.35 -1.67
CA LYS A 12 -42.66 -14.72 -1.78
C LYS A 12 -41.61 -15.36 -0.86
N PHE A 13 -42.03 -16.11 0.15
CA PHE A 13 -41.12 -16.88 1.00
C PHE A 13 -41.82 -18.14 1.52
N ALA A 14 -41.05 -19.21 1.65
CA ALA A 14 -41.46 -20.45 2.31
C ALA A 14 -40.84 -20.49 3.70
N VAL A 15 -41.60 -20.98 4.68
CA VAL A 15 -41.07 -21.30 6.02
C VAL A 15 -40.98 -22.81 6.10
N ASN A 16 -39.76 -23.32 6.19
CA ASN A 16 -39.47 -24.73 6.39
C ASN A 16 -39.05 -24.92 7.85
N VAL A 17 -39.65 -25.91 8.52
CA VAL A 17 -39.34 -26.26 9.90
C VAL A 17 -38.54 -27.56 9.87
N LEU A 18 -37.35 -27.54 10.48
CA LEU A 18 -36.44 -28.66 10.53
C LEU A 18 -36.36 -29.17 11.98
N ASP A 19 -36.63 -30.46 12.20
CA ASP A 19 -36.46 -31.10 13.50
C ASP A 19 -35.01 -31.60 13.67
N LEU A 20 -34.35 -31.15 14.73
CA LEU A 20 -32.95 -31.47 15.05
C LEU A 20 -32.80 -32.72 15.93
N SER A 21 -33.92 -33.29 16.40
CA SER A 21 -33.94 -34.42 17.32
C SER A 21 -33.58 -35.72 16.62
N HIS A 22 -34.04 -35.88 15.37
CA HIS A 22 -34.00 -37.14 14.61
C HIS A 22 -33.31 -36.99 13.25
N ILE A 23 -32.07 -36.49 13.26
CA ILE A 23 -31.27 -36.29 12.04
C ILE A 23 -30.97 -37.61 11.34
N GLU A 24 -30.88 -38.71 12.09
CA GLU A 24 -30.67 -40.06 11.59
C GLU A 24 -31.79 -40.56 10.68
N LEU A 25 -32.98 -39.97 10.77
CA LEU A 25 -34.14 -40.33 9.95
C LEU A 25 -34.24 -39.51 8.65
N ALA A 26 -33.22 -38.71 8.33
CA ALA A 26 -33.19 -37.90 7.12
C ALA A 26 -33.41 -38.76 5.87
N THR A 27 -34.41 -38.38 5.07
CA THR A 27 -34.73 -39.05 3.81
C THR A 27 -33.68 -38.77 2.75
N GLU A 28 -33.71 -39.52 1.64
CA GLU A 28 -32.82 -39.26 0.51
C GLU A 28 -33.06 -37.87 -0.11
N GLU A 29 -34.30 -37.37 -0.07
CA GLU A 29 -34.62 -36.01 -0.48
C GLU A 29 -33.95 -34.98 0.46
N ASP A 30 -34.05 -35.18 1.78
CA ASP A 30 -33.40 -34.29 2.76
C ASP A 30 -31.88 -34.21 2.57
N LYS A 31 -31.25 -35.36 2.30
CA LYS A 31 -29.81 -35.44 2.01
C LYS A 31 -29.46 -34.74 0.70
N SER A 32 -30.32 -34.85 -0.33
CA SER A 32 -30.10 -34.17 -1.61
C SER A 32 -30.06 -32.64 -1.47
N TRP A 33 -30.84 -32.10 -0.54
CA TRP A 33 -30.86 -30.68 -0.19
C TRP A 33 -29.88 -30.32 0.96
N SER A 34 -29.06 -31.27 1.40
CA SER A 34 -28.10 -31.12 2.52
C SER A 34 -28.77 -30.67 3.84
N LEU A 35 -30.06 -30.99 4.05
CA LEU A 35 -30.80 -30.62 5.25
C LEU A 35 -30.30 -31.39 6.48
N ASP A 36 -29.90 -32.65 6.31
CA ASP A 36 -29.28 -33.46 7.36
C ASP A 36 -27.96 -32.83 7.84
N PHE A 37 -27.25 -32.18 6.92
CA PHE A 37 -26.01 -31.50 7.19
C PHE A 37 -26.23 -30.15 7.89
N TRP A 38 -27.19 -29.33 7.44
CA TRP A 38 -27.62 -28.13 8.17
C TRP A 38 -28.05 -28.50 9.61
N ALA A 39 -28.77 -29.62 9.77
CA ALA A 39 -29.18 -30.11 11.08
C ALA A 39 -27.97 -30.43 11.98
N LYS A 40 -26.95 -31.12 11.44
CA LYS A 40 -25.70 -31.43 12.15
C LYS A 40 -24.96 -30.14 12.53
N LEU A 41 -24.85 -29.19 11.60
CA LEU A 41 -24.20 -27.90 11.81
C LEU A 41 -24.84 -27.15 12.98
N PHE A 42 -26.17 -27.03 13.02
CA PHE A 42 -26.89 -26.35 14.11
C PHE A 42 -26.83 -27.09 15.45
N LYS A 43 -26.54 -28.39 15.46
CA LYS A 43 -26.41 -29.21 16.67
C LYS A 43 -25.00 -29.21 17.27
N THR A 44 -24.01 -28.70 16.54
CA THR A 44 -22.62 -28.60 17.03
C THR A 44 -22.52 -27.77 18.31
N ARG A 45 -21.57 -28.13 19.18
CA ARG A 45 -21.38 -27.42 20.47
C ARG A 45 -20.13 -26.56 20.48
N THR A 46 -19.20 -26.78 19.56
CA THR A 46 -17.95 -26.02 19.46
C THR A 46 -17.74 -25.47 18.05
N TRP A 47 -16.98 -24.38 17.97
CA TRP A 47 -16.59 -23.78 16.69
C TRP A 47 -15.71 -24.70 15.86
N GLU A 48 -14.87 -25.50 16.51
CA GLU A 48 -14.02 -26.49 15.85
C GLU A 48 -14.86 -27.59 15.19
N GLU A 49 -15.86 -28.12 15.88
CA GLU A 49 -16.82 -29.07 15.31
C GLU A 49 -17.60 -28.46 14.14
N MET A 50 -18.07 -27.23 14.29
CA MET A 50 -18.80 -26.51 13.23
C MET A 50 -17.94 -26.31 11.98
N LYS A 51 -16.68 -25.89 12.14
CA LYS A 51 -15.72 -25.72 11.03
C LYS A 51 -15.32 -27.05 10.40
N MET A 52 -15.15 -28.10 11.20
CA MET A 52 -14.82 -29.44 10.70
C MET A 52 -15.96 -30.02 9.85
N ILE A 53 -17.21 -29.84 10.29
CA ILE A 53 -18.37 -30.26 9.50
C ILE A 53 -18.43 -29.44 8.21
N ALA A 54 -18.35 -28.11 8.28
CA ALA A 54 -18.50 -27.22 7.12
C ALA A 54 -17.37 -27.29 6.07
N LYS A 55 -16.20 -27.84 6.40
CA LYS A 55 -14.96 -27.76 5.60
C LYS A 55 -15.08 -28.14 4.13
N ASP A 56 -15.90 -29.14 3.83
CA ASP A 56 -15.99 -29.71 2.49
C ASP A 56 -17.04 -29.01 1.60
N ASN A 57 -17.63 -27.91 2.08
CA ASN A 57 -18.62 -27.13 1.33
C ASN A 57 -18.46 -25.63 1.58
N GLU A 58 -18.29 -24.89 0.49
CA GLU A 58 -18.02 -23.47 0.49
C GLU A 58 -19.12 -22.64 1.18
N TYR A 59 -20.39 -22.89 0.85
CA TYR A 59 -21.53 -22.17 1.44
C TYR A 59 -21.63 -22.41 2.96
N PHE A 60 -21.38 -23.63 3.40
CA PHE A 60 -21.38 -23.96 4.83
C PHE A 60 -20.19 -23.34 5.55
N THR A 61 -19.03 -23.29 4.90
CA THR A 61 -17.84 -22.64 5.46
C THR A 61 -18.07 -21.15 5.65
N GLU A 62 -18.64 -20.47 4.65
CA GLU A 62 -18.98 -19.05 4.74
C GLU A 62 -20.03 -18.78 5.83
N ALA A 63 -21.08 -19.59 5.90
CA ALA A 63 -22.11 -19.46 6.93
C ALA A 63 -21.56 -19.70 8.35
N SER A 64 -20.70 -20.71 8.53
CA SER A 64 -20.03 -21.04 9.79
C SER A 64 -19.11 -19.90 10.24
N ASN A 65 -18.30 -19.34 9.34
CA ASN A 65 -17.44 -18.19 9.64
C ASN A 65 -18.27 -16.97 10.04
N THR A 66 -19.33 -16.66 9.28
CA THR A 66 -20.24 -15.55 9.61
C THR A 66 -20.86 -15.74 10.99
N LEU A 67 -21.30 -16.96 11.35
CA LEU A 67 -21.81 -17.26 12.68
C LEU A 67 -20.74 -17.10 13.76
N CYS A 68 -19.50 -17.53 13.50
CA CYS A 68 -18.37 -17.32 14.42
C CYS A 68 -18.17 -15.83 14.70
N ASP A 69 -18.19 -14.99 13.66
CA ASP A 69 -17.98 -13.55 13.77
C ASP A 69 -19.15 -12.87 14.50
N LEU A 70 -20.39 -13.27 14.20
CA LEU A 70 -21.60 -12.75 14.85
C LEU A 70 -21.69 -13.14 16.33
N TYR A 71 -21.18 -14.31 16.71
CA TYR A 71 -21.20 -14.78 18.10
C TYR A 71 -19.90 -14.54 18.88
N ALA A 72 -18.85 -14.04 18.23
CA ALA A 72 -17.67 -13.58 18.94
C ALA A 72 -18.05 -12.52 19.99
N ASP A 73 -17.49 -12.62 21.20
CA ASP A 73 -17.67 -11.63 22.27
C ASP A 73 -17.39 -10.23 21.70
N PHE A 74 -18.21 -9.24 22.06
CA PHE A 74 -18.02 -7.86 21.63
C PHE A 74 -16.56 -7.38 21.84
N ASN A 75 -15.93 -7.77 22.95
CA ASN A 75 -14.55 -7.43 23.26
C ASN A 75 -13.54 -8.15 22.34
N VAL A 76 -13.87 -9.34 21.84
CA VAL A 76 -13.03 -10.04 20.86
C VAL A 76 -13.10 -9.34 19.51
N ARG A 77 -14.31 -8.95 19.06
CA ARG A 77 -14.49 -8.19 17.81
C ARG A 77 -13.80 -6.83 17.83
N GLU A 78 -13.97 -6.06 18.89
CA GLU A 78 -13.31 -4.75 19.02
C GLU A 78 -11.79 -4.90 19.01
N ARG A 79 -11.22 -5.87 19.74
CA ARG A 79 -9.77 -6.11 19.69
C ARG A 79 -9.25 -6.51 18.31
N CYS A 80 -10.04 -7.26 17.54
CA CYS A 80 -9.68 -7.59 16.16
C CYS A 80 -9.71 -6.33 15.28
N ARG A 81 -10.73 -5.48 15.42
CA ARG A 81 -10.81 -4.20 14.69
C ARG A 81 -9.67 -3.26 15.08
N ASP A 82 -9.42 -3.06 16.37
CA ASP A 82 -8.32 -2.22 16.88
C ASP A 82 -6.96 -2.68 16.33
N ARG A 83 -6.78 -4.00 16.21
CA ARG A 83 -5.57 -4.59 15.64
C ARG A 83 -5.46 -4.30 14.13
N GLU A 84 -6.53 -4.49 13.38
CA GLU A 84 -6.55 -4.20 11.93
C GLU A 84 -6.28 -2.72 11.66
N ASP A 85 -6.90 -1.82 12.44
CA ASP A 85 -6.69 -0.38 12.36
C ASP A 85 -5.23 -0.02 12.68
N TYR A 86 -4.66 -0.59 13.74
CA TYR A 86 -3.25 -0.38 14.08
C TYR A 86 -2.31 -0.88 12.97
N GLU A 87 -2.52 -2.08 12.45
CA GLU A 87 -1.70 -2.65 11.37
C GLU A 87 -1.78 -1.78 10.09
N PHE A 88 -2.96 -1.24 9.78
CA PHE A 88 -3.16 -0.31 8.68
C PHE A 88 -2.40 1.01 8.88
N GLU A 89 -2.51 1.62 10.05
CA GLU A 89 -1.79 2.86 10.39
C GLU A 89 -0.28 2.67 10.33
N GLN A 90 0.24 1.56 10.88
CA GLN A 90 1.67 1.25 10.83
C GLN A 90 2.17 1.11 9.40
N LYS A 91 1.42 0.41 8.54
CA LYS A 91 1.76 0.28 7.13
C LYS A 91 1.79 1.64 6.42
N TYR A 92 0.76 2.46 6.64
CA TYR A 92 0.69 3.81 6.06
C TYR A 92 1.88 4.68 6.48
N LEU A 93 2.25 4.66 7.77
CA LEU A 93 3.41 5.36 8.30
C LEU A 93 4.71 4.87 7.64
N HIS A 94 4.91 3.56 7.54
CA HIS A 94 6.09 2.97 6.93
C HIS A 94 6.21 3.36 5.44
N ASP A 95 5.12 3.26 4.68
CA ASP A 95 5.08 3.65 3.27
C ASP A 95 5.38 5.15 3.10
N THR A 96 4.85 5.99 3.99
CA THR A 96 5.12 7.44 3.99
C THR A 96 6.59 7.74 4.27
N ILE A 97 7.19 7.06 5.26
CA ILE A 97 8.62 7.21 5.59
C ILE A 97 9.47 6.79 4.39
N ALA A 98 9.18 5.65 3.77
CA ALA A 98 9.92 5.17 2.60
C ALA A 98 9.88 6.19 1.45
N GLN A 99 8.70 6.74 1.14
CA GLN A 99 8.58 7.79 0.12
C GLN A 99 9.35 9.07 0.46
N GLN A 100 9.41 9.45 1.74
CA GLN A 100 10.19 10.61 2.18
C GLN A 100 11.69 10.33 2.06
N SER A 101 12.16 9.14 2.46
CA SER A 101 13.54 8.72 2.30
C SER A 101 13.98 8.75 0.83
N ASP A 102 13.16 8.22 -0.09
CA ASP A 102 13.45 8.27 -1.52
C ASP A 102 13.58 9.71 -2.05
N LYS A 103 12.71 10.62 -1.59
CA LYS A 103 12.79 12.04 -1.94
C LYS A 103 14.07 12.69 -1.41
N ILE A 104 14.50 12.34 -0.19
CA ILE A 104 15.75 12.85 0.37
C ILE A 104 16.94 12.37 -0.47
N ILE A 105 17.00 11.09 -0.82
CA ILE A 105 18.07 10.53 -1.68
C ILE A 105 18.12 11.25 -3.04
N GLN A 106 16.95 11.52 -3.65
CA GLN A 106 16.89 12.29 -4.89
C GLN A 106 17.40 13.73 -4.72
N GLN A 107 17.04 14.39 -3.62
CA GLN A 107 17.50 15.74 -3.31
C GLN A 107 19.02 15.79 -3.06
N GLU A 108 19.57 14.84 -2.32
CA GLU A 108 21.01 14.71 -2.10
C GLU A 108 21.77 14.50 -3.41
N SER A 109 21.25 13.64 -4.30
CA SER A 109 21.84 13.44 -5.63
C SER A 109 21.82 14.72 -6.47
N MET A 110 20.71 15.48 -6.45
CA MET A 110 20.61 16.76 -7.14
C MET A 110 21.55 17.82 -6.54
N LEU A 111 21.78 17.81 -5.23
CA LEU A 111 22.72 18.72 -4.58
C LEU A 111 24.16 18.38 -4.99
N ALA A 112 24.55 17.11 -4.96
CA ALA A 112 25.87 16.68 -5.41
C ALA A 112 26.15 17.10 -6.87
N GLN A 113 25.17 16.93 -7.76
CA GLN A 113 25.29 17.39 -9.15
C GLN A 113 25.47 18.91 -9.26
N LYS A 114 24.78 19.70 -8.42
CA LYS A 114 24.92 21.16 -8.40
C LYS A 114 26.29 21.58 -7.88
N ASP A 115 26.81 20.89 -6.87
CA ASP A 115 28.15 21.16 -6.33
C ASP A 115 29.23 20.86 -7.38
N ASP A 116 29.11 19.75 -8.12
CA ASP A 116 30.00 19.45 -9.25
C ASP A 116 29.95 20.53 -10.34
N MET A 117 28.75 21.01 -10.68
CA MET A 117 28.57 22.11 -11.64
C MET A 117 29.17 23.44 -11.15
N LEU A 118 29.09 23.72 -9.85
CA LEU A 118 29.71 24.91 -9.26
C LEU A 118 31.24 24.81 -9.31
N ALA A 119 31.80 23.67 -8.91
CA ALA A 119 33.25 23.43 -8.99
C ALA A 119 33.77 23.57 -10.43
N GLN A 120 33.02 23.09 -11.43
CA GLN A 120 33.36 23.27 -12.84
C GLN A 120 33.35 24.75 -13.25
N LYS A 121 32.34 25.52 -12.82
CA LYS A 121 32.26 26.96 -13.12
C LYS A 121 33.39 27.74 -12.47
N ASP A 122 33.75 27.42 -11.22
CA ASP A 122 34.86 28.05 -10.53
C ASP A 122 36.19 27.78 -11.24
N GLY A 123 36.40 26.55 -11.73
CA GLY A 123 37.54 26.21 -12.58
C GLY A 123 37.59 27.01 -13.89
N MET A 124 36.46 27.21 -14.55
CA MET A 124 36.37 28.05 -15.76
C MET A 124 36.63 29.53 -15.47
N LEU A 125 36.21 30.04 -14.31
CA LEU A 125 36.49 31.42 -13.89
C LEU A 125 37.98 31.61 -13.63
N ALA A 126 38.62 30.70 -12.89
CA ALA A 126 40.06 30.73 -12.67
C ALA A 126 40.86 30.75 -13.98
N GLN A 127 40.48 29.90 -14.95
CA GLN A 127 41.10 29.90 -16.28
C GLN A 127 40.93 31.24 -17.01
N LYS A 128 39.76 31.88 -16.90
CA LYS A 128 39.52 33.20 -17.51
C LYS A 128 40.36 34.28 -16.85
N ASP A 129 40.51 34.24 -15.53
CA ASP A 129 41.34 35.19 -14.78
C ASP A 129 42.82 35.05 -15.18
N ASP A 130 43.32 33.81 -15.35
CA ASP A 130 44.67 33.55 -15.85
C ASP A 130 44.89 34.12 -17.26
N ILE A 131 43.93 33.92 -18.17
CA ILE A 131 43.99 34.46 -19.54
C ILE A 131 43.99 36.00 -19.52
N LEU A 132 43.14 36.61 -18.69
CA LEU A 132 43.10 38.08 -18.55
C LEU A 132 44.42 38.63 -18.00
N ALA A 133 45.04 37.95 -17.03
CA ALA A 133 46.35 38.32 -16.51
C ALA A 133 47.43 38.25 -17.60
N GLN A 134 47.46 37.18 -18.41
CA GLN A 134 48.39 37.05 -19.53
C GLN A 134 48.20 38.17 -20.56
N GLN A 135 46.95 38.45 -20.97
CA GLN A 135 46.64 39.53 -21.91
C GLN A 135 47.05 40.91 -21.37
N ALA A 136 46.92 41.15 -20.06
CA ALA A 136 47.35 42.40 -19.43
C ALA A 136 48.88 42.58 -19.52
N VAL A 137 49.65 41.51 -19.33
CA VAL A 137 51.12 41.53 -19.48
C VAL A 137 51.51 41.80 -20.93
N GLU A 138 50.89 41.11 -21.89
CA GLU A 138 51.17 41.33 -23.32
C GLU A 138 50.86 42.77 -23.75
N LEU A 139 49.76 43.36 -23.25
CA LEU A 139 49.42 44.76 -23.52
C LEU A 139 50.45 45.74 -22.95
N GLU A 140 50.98 45.47 -21.75
CA GLU A 140 52.07 46.24 -21.13
C GLU A 140 53.35 46.19 -21.99
N GLU A 141 53.75 45.00 -22.46
CA GLU A 141 54.91 44.83 -23.33
C GLU A 141 54.74 45.53 -24.67
N MET A 142 53.57 45.42 -25.29
CA MET A 142 53.25 46.10 -26.54
C MET A 142 53.30 47.63 -26.38
N LYS A 143 52.78 48.16 -25.26
CA LYS A 143 52.88 49.60 -24.94
C LYS A 143 54.33 50.06 -24.81
N LYS A 144 55.20 49.29 -24.13
CA LYS A 144 56.63 49.61 -24.01
C LYS A 144 57.32 49.65 -25.36
N LYS A 145 57.11 48.65 -26.22
CA LYS A 145 57.66 48.62 -27.59
C LYS A 145 57.22 49.82 -28.42
N ILE A 146 55.95 50.21 -28.33
CA ILE A 146 55.44 51.40 -29.02
C ILE A 146 56.16 52.66 -28.53
N GLN A 147 56.35 52.82 -27.21
CA GLN A 147 57.08 53.98 -26.66
C GLN A 147 58.53 54.03 -27.12
N GLU A 148 59.23 52.90 -27.14
CA GLU A 148 60.62 52.81 -27.62
C GLU A 148 60.72 53.19 -29.09
N LEU A 149 59.84 52.66 -29.94
CA LEU A 149 59.81 52.99 -31.37
C LEU A 149 59.48 54.47 -31.62
N THR A 150 58.57 55.05 -30.82
CA THR A 150 58.20 56.48 -30.93
C THR A 150 59.41 57.37 -30.60
N LYS A 151 60.14 57.08 -29.53
CA LYS A 151 61.38 57.81 -29.20
C LYS A 151 62.44 57.72 -30.29
N ALA A 152 62.65 56.52 -30.85
CA ALA A 152 63.63 56.31 -31.92
C ALA A 152 63.27 57.05 -33.23
N LEU A 153 62.00 57.41 -33.42
CA LEU A 153 61.54 58.26 -34.52
C LEU A 153 61.69 59.76 -34.23
N GLU A 154 61.60 60.19 -32.97
CA GLU A 154 61.80 61.59 -32.56
C GLU A 154 63.28 61.99 -32.50
N ASP A 155 64.19 61.05 -32.24
CA ASP A 155 65.64 61.26 -32.18
C ASP A 155 66.33 61.26 -33.58
N LYS A 156 65.58 61.17 -34.68
CA LYS A 156 66.05 61.15 -36.07
C LYS A 156 65.72 62.44 -36.81
#